data_AF-A0A971TQD2-F1
#
_entry.id   AF-A0A971TQD2-F1
#
_cell.length_a   1.000
_cell.length_b   1.000
_cell.length_c   1.000
_cell.angle_alpha   90.00
_cell.angle_beta   90.00
_cell.angle_gamma   90.00
#
_symmetry.space_group_name_H-M   'P 1'
#
loop_
_entity.id
_entity.type
_entity.pdbx_description
1 polymer ?
#
loop_
_entity_poly.entity_id
_entity_poly.type
_entity_poly.pdbx_seq_one_letter_code
_entity_poly.pdbx_strand_id
1 'polypeptide(L)'
;MSGSKTIHIIIAWLACSFTAISTAPAQTTWYVDDDNCPGPGSGTEADPFCSIQRGIDEACGGDTIEVLPGTYNEAIDFLGKAITVRSSGGPEATTIDAPGLGASMVEWIKGQGPATVLEGFTVTGWAGTVGSDTTIGGGMRNSSSSPTVTDAPAEIPLPSRWMDPVNVWQPHTAVPPGPAVGAAEVKRIRTPAGGGPALGQQQGRVAVIIESSIYDSISASVTTYLGDLANVGFSTTAIALSGNAEYLRNTLIALYGEPESLVGAVLIGELPYVIYEMIQDWGGGEGPEYEDFPCDMYFMDMNGQWEDQLDEPPVEPGNGKLDTWSGDTAIEIWVSRMRTANLGAIGSETGLLSSYFARNHVLRRNLLNSFLGGLVYDDDDWEGWAISDTSCLESVFGAGSVVTISNPEATTAADYIANRLTADYHLDLIRSHGSPSGHGFYRADHSIFDWALLADYTSADPAAR
;
A
#
# COMPACT_ATOMS: atom_id res chain seq x y z
N MET A 1 -63.89 -50.20 -17.45
CA MET A 1 -62.77 -50.80 -16.70
C MET A 1 -61.48 -50.30 -17.31
N SER A 2 -60.54 -49.90 -16.45
CA SER A 2 -59.16 -49.43 -16.74
C SER A 2 -59.08 -48.06 -17.44
N GLY A 3 -58.54 -46.97 -16.89
CA GLY A 3 -57.71 -46.76 -15.70
C GLY A 3 -56.38 -46.10 -16.08
N SER A 4 -56.13 -44.86 -15.60
CA SER A 4 -54.80 -44.20 -15.43
C SER A 4 -54.06 -43.78 -16.72
N LYS A 5 -53.39 -42.62 -16.87
CA LYS A 5 -53.12 -41.40 -16.08
C LYS A 5 -52.66 -40.30 -17.08
N THR A 6 -53.03 -39.05 -16.80
CA THR A 6 -52.58 -37.81 -17.45
C THR A 6 -51.12 -37.47 -17.09
N ILE A 7 -50.37 -36.80 -17.97
CA ILE A 7 -49.50 -35.63 -17.69
C ILE A 7 -49.27 -34.90 -19.03
N HIS A 8 -49.68 -33.63 -19.09
CA HIS A 8 -49.40 -32.70 -20.18
C HIS A 8 -48.20 -31.83 -19.79
N ILE A 9 -47.17 -31.80 -20.63
CA ILE A 9 -46.05 -30.84 -20.50
C ILE A 9 -46.40 -29.62 -21.35
N ILE A 10 -46.65 -28.49 -20.70
CA ILE A 10 -46.77 -27.17 -21.34
C ILE A 10 -45.49 -26.41 -20.99
N ILE A 11 -44.66 -26.16 -22.00
CA ILE A 11 -43.57 -25.18 -21.95
C ILE A 11 -44.17 -23.86 -22.43
N ALA A 12 -44.29 -22.89 -21.54
CA ALA A 12 -44.65 -21.52 -21.87
C ALA A 12 -43.69 -20.56 -21.17
N TRP A 13 -42.99 -19.76 -21.97
CA TRP A 13 -42.26 -18.58 -21.54
C TRP A 13 -43.23 -17.58 -20.89
N LEU A 14 -42.88 -17.04 -19.72
CA LEU A 14 -43.61 -15.90 -19.14
C LEU A 14 -42.64 -14.79 -18.73
N ALA A 15 -42.98 -13.60 -19.23
CA ALA A 15 -42.35 -12.32 -18.98
C ALA A 15 -42.41 -11.90 -17.51
N CYS A 16 -41.39 -11.17 -17.07
CA CYS A 16 -41.37 -10.47 -15.80
C CYS A 16 -42.35 -9.28 -15.89
N SER A 17 -43.56 -9.46 -15.37
CA SER A 17 -44.54 -8.38 -15.19
C SER A 17 -44.40 -7.77 -13.80
N PHE A 18 -44.12 -6.47 -13.76
CA PHE A 18 -44.12 -5.62 -12.57
C PHE A 18 -45.56 -5.40 -12.05
N THR A 19 -45.79 -5.68 -10.77
CA THR A 19 -46.81 -5.01 -9.94
C THR A 19 -46.28 -4.84 -8.52
N ALA A 20 -46.10 -3.56 -8.12
CA ALA A 20 -45.88 -3.04 -6.76
C ALA A 20 -47.10 -3.28 -5.85
N ILE A 21 -47.07 -3.31 -4.51
CA ILE A 21 -46.05 -3.22 -3.45
C ILE A 21 -46.75 -3.84 -2.22
N SER A 22 -46.05 -4.69 -1.48
CA SER A 22 -46.22 -4.81 -0.03
C SER A 22 -44.86 -4.44 0.53
N THR A 23 -44.71 -3.23 1.05
CA THR A 23 -43.50 -2.79 1.75
C THR A 23 -43.48 -3.44 3.13
N ALA A 24 -43.09 -4.72 3.18
CA ALA A 24 -42.18 -5.11 4.23
C ALA A 24 -40.83 -4.45 3.86
N PRO A 25 -40.13 -3.75 4.78
CA PRO A 25 -38.75 -3.37 4.49
C PRO A 25 -38.02 -4.62 3.97
N ALA A 26 -37.36 -4.50 2.82
CA ALA A 26 -36.38 -5.49 2.43
C ALA A 26 -35.44 -5.61 3.64
N GLN A 27 -35.35 -6.81 4.22
CA GLN A 27 -34.56 -7.02 5.40
C GLN A 27 -33.09 -6.82 5.00
N THR A 28 -32.56 -5.64 5.28
CA THR A 28 -31.17 -5.27 4.96
C THR A 28 -30.18 -5.81 5.98
N THR A 29 -30.68 -6.43 7.05
CA THR A 29 -29.86 -6.96 8.15
C THR A 29 -30.38 -8.32 8.60
N TRP A 30 -29.53 -9.32 8.53
CA TRP A 30 -29.75 -10.69 8.99
C TRP A 30 -29.01 -10.92 10.31
N TYR A 31 -29.66 -11.51 11.31
CA TYR A 31 -29.08 -11.75 12.63
C TYR A 31 -28.67 -13.21 12.78
N VAL A 32 -27.50 -13.46 13.37
CA VAL A 32 -26.92 -14.79 13.62
C VAL A 32 -26.51 -14.90 15.09
N ASP A 33 -26.85 -16.01 15.74
CA ASP A 33 -26.56 -16.31 17.15
C ASP A 33 -26.37 -17.83 17.31
N ASP A 34 -25.27 -18.26 17.93
CA ASP A 34 -24.97 -19.69 18.22
C ASP A 34 -25.64 -20.19 19.51
N ASP A 35 -25.98 -19.30 20.44
CA ASP A 35 -26.52 -19.62 21.76
C ASP A 35 -28.06 -19.59 21.81
N ASN A 36 -28.70 -18.69 21.05
CA ASN A 36 -30.16 -18.47 21.10
C ASN A 36 -30.88 -18.81 19.78
N CYS A 37 -30.62 -20.00 19.23
CA CYS A 37 -31.19 -20.43 17.94
C CYS A 37 -31.84 -21.85 18.00
N PRO A 38 -33.15 -21.98 18.27
CA PRO A 38 -33.80 -23.28 18.50
C PRO A 38 -34.15 -24.07 17.22
N GLY A 39 -33.79 -23.54 16.05
CA GLY A 39 -34.10 -24.09 14.72
C GLY A 39 -33.45 -23.23 13.65
N PRO A 40 -33.70 -23.45 12.34
CA PRO A 40 -32.91 -22.83 11.28
C PRO A 40 -32.98 -21.29 11.21
N GLY A 41 -33.70 -20.64 12.13
CA GLY A 41 -33.88 -19.20 12.28
C GLY A 41 -34.68 -18.58 11.14
N SER A 42 -35.37 -17.48 11.41
CA SER A 42 -35.84 -16.58 10.34
C SER A 42 -34.84 -15.47 10.03
N GLY A 43 -33.74 -15.39 10.78
CA GLY A 43 -32.67 -14.41 10.60
C GLY A 43 -33.05 -13.01 11.09
N THR A 44 -34.11 -12.90 11.90
CA THR A 44 -34.50 -11.65 12.56
C THR A 44 -33.84 -11.55 13.93
N GLU A 45 -33.72 -10.34 14.50
CA GLU A 45 -33.11 -10.16 15.83
C GLU A 45 -33.77 -11.00 16.93
N ALA A 46 -35.09 -11.27 16.81
CA ALA A 46 -35.84 -12.08 17.76
C ALA A 46 -35.79 -13.60 17.48
N ASP A 47 -35.32 -13.99 16.29
CA ASP A 47 -35.23 -15.38 15.82
C ASP A 47 -34.05 -15.53 14.84
N PRO A 48 -32.81 -15.42 15.34
CA PRO A 48 -31.60 -15.38 14.53
C PRO A 48 -31.30 -16.71 13.86
N PHE A 49 -30.50 -16.69 12.79
CA PHE A 49 -29.94 -17.91 12.21
C PHE A 49 -28.90 -18.54 13.14
N CYS A 50 -28.80 -19.87 13.10
CA CYS A 50 -27.80 -20.61 13.88
C CYS A 50 -26.38 -20.61 13.31
N SER A 51 -26.21 -20.13 12.07
CA SER A 51 -24.91 -20.17 11.41
C SER A 51 -24.72 -18.97 10.50
N ILE A 52 -23.48 -18.53 10.39
CA ILE A 52 -23.03 -17.43 9.55
C ILE A 52 -23.25 -17.81 8.08
N GLN A 53 -22.92 -19.04 7.66
CA GLN A 53 -23.16 -19.50 6.30
C GLN A 53 -24.65 -19.44 5.92
N ARG A 54 -25.56 -19.75 6.85
CA ARG A 54 -27.00 -19.61 6.61
C ARG A 54 -27.41 -18.16 6.37
N GLY A 55 -26.83 -17.22 7.11
CA GLY A 55 -26.99 -15.79 6.85
C GLY A 55 -26.48 -15.38 5.48
N ILE A 56 -25.31 -15.89 5.07
CA ILE A 56 -24.73 -15.64 3.75
C ILE A 56 -25.60 -16.21 2.64
N ASP A 57 -26.17 -17.41 2.81
CA ASP A 57 -27.02 -18.06 1.82
C ASP A 57 -28.27 -17.23 1.49
N GLU A 58 -28.90 -16.64 2.52
CA GLU A 58 -30.15 -15.86 2.41
C GLU A 58 -29.92 -14.38 2.01
N ALA A 59 -28.74 -13.83 2.32
CA ALA A 59 -28.42 -12.43 2.01
C ALA A 59 -28.33 -12.12 0.51
N CYS A 60 -28.77 -10.93 0.11
CA CYS A 60 -28.57 -10.34 -1.21
C CYS A 60 -27.40 -9.34 -1.19
N GLY A 61 -26.86 -8.99 -2.37
CA GLY A 61 -25.80 -7.98 -2.46
C GLY A 61 -26.23 -6.64 -1.84
N GLY A 62 -25.41 -6.10 -0.95
CA GLY A 62 -25.65 -4.90 -0.14
C GLY A 62 -26.18 -5.18 1.27
N ASP A 63 -26.58 -6.41 1.60
CA ASP A 63 -27.09 -6.75 2.93
C ASP A 63 -25.97 -6.87 3.97
N THR A 64 -26.34 -6.68 5.24
CA THR A 64 -25.49 -6.91 6.41
C THR A 64 -25.92 -8.18 7.14
N ILE A 65 -24.96 -8.98 7.59
CA ILE A 65 -25.15 -10.11 8.49
C ILE A 65 -24.52 -9.72 9.82
N GLU A 66 -25.36 -9.43 10.81
CA GLU A 66 -24.97 -9.05 12.17
C GLU A 66 -24.84 -10.33 13.01
N VAL A 67 -23.63 -10.62 13.48
CA VAL A 67 -23.30 -11.83 14.23
C VAL A 67 -23.11 -11.49 15.71
N LEU A 68 -23.82 -12.20 16.58
CA LEU A 68 -23.75 -12.00 18.02
C LEU A 68 -22.48 -12.63 18.62
N PRO A 69 -21.98 -12.15 19.79
CA PRO A 69 -20.83 -12.74 20.47
C PRO A 69 -21.00 -14.24 20.69
N GLY A 70 -20.00 -15.04 20.33
CA GLY A 70 -20.13 -16.49 20.28
C GLY A 70 -18.98 -17.20 19.56
N THR A 71 -19.00 -18.53 19.56
CA THR A 71 -18.03 -19.39 18.85
C THR A 71 -18.73 -20.21 17.77
N TYR A 72 -18.58 -19.78 16.54
CA TYR A 72 -19.23 -20.36 15.37
C TYR A 72 -18.37 -21.45 14.77
N ASN A 73 -18.84 -22.69 14.90
CA ASN A 73 -18.10 -23.88 14.48
C ASN A 73 -18.34 -24.24 13.01
N GLU A 74 -17.93 -23.36 12.09
CA GLU A 74 -18.17 -23.50 10.65
C GLU A 74 -17.07 -22.86 9.78
N ALA A 75 -17.02 -23.24 8.51
CA ALA A 75 -16.27 -22.53 7.47
C ALA A 75 -17.26 -21.78 6.56
N ILE A 76 -16.90 -20.56 6.17
CA ILE A 76 -17.79 -19.64 5.43
C ILE A 76 -17.27 -19.30 4.03
N ASP A 77 -18.16 -19.33 3.05
CA ASP A 77 -17.96 -18.89 1.66
C ASP A 77 -18.94 -17.76 1.36
N PHE A 78 -18.43 -16.59 0.97
CA PHE A 78 -19.23 -15.41 0.64
C PHE A 78 -20.00 -15.54 -0.69
N LEU A 79 -19.85 -16.64 -1.44
CA LEU A 79 -20.60 -16.98 -2.65
C LEU A 79 -20.53 -15.94 -3.78
N GLY A 80 -19.47 -15.12 -3.84
CA GLY A 80 -19.36 -14.01 -4.80
C GLY A 80 -20.22 -12.78 -4.47
N LYS A 81 -20.84 -12.73 -3.28
CA LYS A 81 -21.76 -11.66 -2.89
C LYS A 81 -21.02 -10.46 -2.29
N ALA A 82 -21.41 -9.25 -2.70
CA ALA A 82 -20.99 -7.99 -2.09
C ALA A 82 -21.83 -7.71 -0.83
N ILE A 83 -21.51 -8.35 0.29
CA ILE A 83 -22.24 -8.27 1.56
C ILE A 83 -21.28 -7.98 2.72
N THR A 84 -21.81 -7.43 3.79
CA THR A 84 -21.05 -7.18 5.04
C THR A 84 -21.39 -8.26 6.06
N VAL A 85 -20.41 -9.00 6.54
CA VAL A 85 -20.53 -9.89 7.72
C VAL A 85 -19.80 -9.21 8.86
N ARG A 86 -20.53 -8.81 9.91
CA ARG A 86 -20.01 -8.02 11.02
C ARG A 86 -20.35 -8.65 12.36
N SER A 87 -19.37 -8.72 13.25
CA SER A 87 -19.59 -9.01 14.67
C SER A 87 -20.12 -7.78 15.40
N SER A 88 -21.18 -7.97 16.19
CA SER A 88 -21.68 -6.98 17.14
C SER A 88 -20.84 -6.88 18.43
N GLY A 89 -20.00 -7.89 18.71
CA GLY A 89 -19.16 -7.98 19.92
C GLY A 89 -17.68 -7.64 19.70
N GLY A 90 -17.25 -7.52 18.46
CA GLY A 90 -15.84 -7.37 18.09
C GLY A 90 -15.03 -8.66 18.18
N PRO A 91 -13.75 -8.61 17.75
CA PRO A 91 -12.92 -9.80 17.56
C PRO A 91 -12.59 -10.53 18.87
N GLU A 92 -12.61 -9.83 20.01
CA GLU A 92 -12.36 -10.43 21.33
C GLU A 92 -13.52 -11.31 21.82
N ALA A 93 -14.72 -11.15 21.25
CA ALA A 93 -15.95 -11.78 21.74
C ALA A 93 -16.63 -12.68 20.69
N THR A 94 -16.17 -12.66 19.42
CA THR A 94 -16.76 -13.46 18.34
C THR A 94 -15.67 -14.21 17.57
N THR A 95 -15.76 -15.54 17.59
CA THR A 95 -14.77 -16.43 16.98
C THR A 95 -15.42 -17.34 15.94
N ILE A 96 -14.78 -17.45 14.76
CA ILE A 96 -15.07 -18.50 13.77
C ILE A 96 -14.01 -19.59 13.96
N ASP A 97 -14.42 -20.80 14.34
CA ASP A 97 -13.49 -21.87 14.73
C ASP A 97 -13.95 -23.24 14.20
N ALA A 98 -13.31 -23.78 13.17
CA ALA A 98 -13.70 -25.10 12.62
C ALA A 98 -12.53 -26.11 12.56
N PRO A 99 -12.05 -26.57 13.73
CA PRO A 99 -10.97 -27.55 13.81
C PRO A 99 -11.32 -28.86 13.11
N GLY A 100 -10.47 -29.29 12.16
CA GLY A 100 -10.54 -30.61 11.54
C GLY A 100 -11.30 -30.71 10.21
N LEU A 101 -11.72 -29.58 9.61
CA LEU A 101 -12.39 -29.58 8.30
C LEU A 101 -11.44 -29.69 7.09
N GLY A 102 -10.13 -29.54 7.27
CA GLY A 102 -9.15 -29.66 6.16
C GLY A 102 -9.29 -28.59 5.07
N ALA A 103 -9.78 -27.40 5.43
CA ALA A 103 -10.02 -26.27 4.55
C ALA A 103 -9.63 -24.94 5.21
N SER A 104 -9.58 -23.86 4.42
CA SER A 104 -9.59 -22.47 4.90
C SER A 104 -10.95 -22.11 5.49
N MET A 105 -10.98 -21.23 6.49
CA MET A 105 -12.20 -20.91 7.25
C MET A 105 -13.03 -19.84 6.58
N VAL A 106 -12.40 -18.92 5.86
CA VAL A 106 -13.07 -17.92 5.04
C VAL A 106 -12.56 -18.02 3.60
N GLU A 107 -13.45 -18.24 2.64
CA GLU A 107 -13.10 -18.34 1.23
C GLU A 107 -13.68 -17.17 0.39
N TRP A 108 -12.80 -16.47 -0.32
CA TRP A 108 -13.12 -15.50 -1.37
C TRP A 108 -12.48 -15.94 -2.68
N ILE A 109 -13.11 -16.92 -3.34
CA ILE A 109 -12.56 -17.59 -4.52
C ILE A 109 -13.42 -17.41 -5.78
N LYS A 110 -14.39 -16.49 -5.75
CA LYS A 110 -15.42 -16.32 -6.80
C LYS A 110 -15.49 -14.89 -7.34
N GLY A 111 -14.44 -14.09 -7.17
CA GLY A 111 -14.35 -12.73 -7.71
C GLY A 111 -15.04 -11.67 -6.85
N GLN A 112 -15.06 -11.84 -5.53
CA GLN A 112 -15.59 -10.86 -4.60
C GLN A 112 -14.83 -9.52 -4.71
N GLY A 113 -15.53 -8.38 -4.66
CA GLY A 113 -14.96 -7.03 -4.71
C GLY A 113 -14.83 -6.38 -3.32
N PRO A 114 -14.37 -5.11 -3.21
CA PRO A 114 -14.16 -4.41 -1.93
C PRO A 114 -15.44 -4.17 -1.12
N ALA A 115 -16.60 -4.27 -1.76
CA ALA A 115 -17.90 -4.25 -1.11
C ALA A 115 -18.28 -5.56 -0.40
N THR A 116 -17.43 -6.60 -0.47
CA THR A 116 -17.49 -7.78 0.39
C THR A 116 -16.66 -7.52 1.64
N VAL A 117 -17.30 -7.45 2.82
CA VAL A 117 -16.66 -7.01 4.06
C VAL A 117 -16.77 -8.09 5.14
N LEU A 118 -15.67 -8.40 5.82
CA LEU A 118 -15.64 -9.17 7.08
C LEU A 118 -15.11 -8.28 8.20
N GLU A 119 -15.89 -8.06 9.24
CA GLU A 119 -15.60 -7.06 10.28
C GLU A 119 -15.75 -7.64 11.70
N GLY A 120 -14.70 -7.52 12.52
CA GLY A 120 -14.79 -7.78 13.96
C GLY A 120 -14.73 -9.25 14.39
N PHE A 121 -13.99 -10.12 13.68
CA PHE A 121 -13.90 -11.54 14.02
C PHE A 121 -12.47 -11.98 14.35
N THR A 122 -12.37 -12.93 15.29
CA THR A 122 -11.21 -13.83 15.38
C THR A 122 -11.50 -15.09 14.56
N VAL A 123 -10.54 -15.53 13.74
CA VAL A 123 -10.66 -16.76 12.92
C VAL A 123 -9.61 -17.76 13.39
N THR A 124 -10.00 -18.98 13.79
CA THR A 124 -9.09 -20.02 14.32
C THR A 124 -9.41 -21.43 13.81
N GLY A 125 -8.60 -22.43 14.19
CA GLY A 125 -8.90 -23.84 13.92
C GLY A 125 -8.67 -24.31 12.48
N TRP A 126 -8.00 -23.51 11.64
CA TRP A 126 -7.78 -23.84 10.23
C TRP A 126 -6.67 -24.86 10.02
N ALA A 127 -6.79 -25.68 8.97
CA ALA A 127 -5.74 -26.60 8.50
C ALA A 127 -5.24 -26.26 7.08
N GLY A 128 -5.86 -25.24 6.45
CA GLY A 128 -5.65 -24.84 5.07
C GLY A 128 -6.33 -25.77 4.06
N THR A 129 -6.60 -25.26 2.85
CA THR A 129 -7.27 -26.02 1.79
C THR A 129 -6.25 -26.84 0.99
N VAL A 130 -6.41 -28.16 0.95
CA VAL A 130 -5.51 -29.05 0.21
C VAL A 130 -5.63 -28.82 -1.30
N GLY A 131 -4.58 -28.27 -1.92
CA GLY A 131 -4.43 -28.14 -3.38
C GLY A 131 -3.77 -29.38 -4.01
N SER A 132 -3.52 -29.33 -5.33
CA SER A 132 -2.91 -30.45 -6.07
C SER A 132 -1.47 -30.75 -5.64
N ASP A 133 -0.71 -29.72 -5.26
CA ASP A 133 0.73 -29.82 -4.99
C ASP A 133 1.15 -29.22 -3.64
N THR A 134 0.27 -28.45 -2.98
CA THR A 134 0.49 -27.88 -1.65
C THR A 134 -0.84 -27.50 -0.98
N THR A 135 -0.84 -27.36 0.34
CA THR A 135 -1.98 -26.80 1.09
C THR A 135 -1.94 -25.28 0.97
N ILE A 136 -3.01 -24.68 0.43
CA ILE A 136 -3.12 -23.24 0.18
C ILE A 136 -4.20 -22.60 1.07
N GLY A 137 -3.95 -21.36 1.48
CA GLY A 137 -4.82 -20.61 2.38
C GLY A 137 -4.64 -21.04 3.83
N GLY A 138 -4.47 -20.06 4.73
CA GLY A 138 -4.51 -20.27 6.17
C GLY A 138 -5.94 -20.21 6.69
N GLY A 139 -6.17 -19.42 7.74
CA GLY A 139 -7.51 -19.10 8.25
C GLY A 139 -8.40 -18.48 7.18
N MET A 140 -7.81 -17.73 6.24
CA MET A 140 -8.51 -17.10 5.13
C MET A 140 -7.82 -17.41 3.80
N ARG A 141 -8.62 -17.59 2.76
CA ARG A 141 -8.17 -17.84 1.38
C ARG A 141 -8.82 -16.87 0.42
N ASN A 142 -8.01 -16.01 -0.17
CA ASN A 142 -8.42 -15.11 -1.24
C ASN A 142 -7.80 -15.57 -2.56
N SER A 143 -8.63 -15.82 -3.57
CA SER A 143 -8.20 -16.11 -4.94
C SER A 143 -8.97 -15.20 -5.91
N SER A 144 -8.24 -14.37 -6.65
CA SER A 144 -8.80 -13.47 -7.67
C SER A 144 -9.95 -12.58 -7.15
N SER A 145 -9.89 -12.19 -5.88
CA SER A 145 -10.91 -11.37 -5.20
C SER A 145 -10.24 -10.23 -4.40
N SER A 146 -11.00 -9.19 -4.04
CA SER A 146 -10.54 -7.99 -3.32
C SER A 146 -11.46 -7.61 -2.14
N PRO A 147 -11.76 -8.54 -1.20
CA PRO A 147 -12.61 -8.26 -0.05
C PRO A 147 -11.93 -7.30 0.95
N THR A 148 -12.72 -6.61 1.77
CA THR A 148 -12.26 -5.75 2.87
C THR A 148 -12.34 -6.51 4.20
N VAL A 149 -11.26 -6.52 4.99
CA VAL A 149 -11.25 -7.05 6.37
C VAL A 149 -10.93 -5.91 7.33
N THR A 150 -11.77 -5.69 8.34
CA THR A 150 -11.62 -4.61 9.33
C THR A 150 -11.81 -5.12 10.76
N ASP A 151 -11.23 -4.44 11.75
CA ASP A 151 -11.29 -4.79 13.18
C ASP A 151 -10.88 -6.25 13.49
N ALA A 152 -9.72 -6.68 12.98
CA ALA A 152 -9.06 -7.91 13.40
C ALA A 152 -8.38 -7.73 14.78
N PRO A 153 -8.18 -8.79 15.59
CA PRO A 153 -7.42 -8.67 16.82
C PRO A 153 -5.98 -8.20 16.49
N ALA A 154 -5.46 -7.29 17.31
CA ALA A 154 -4.14 -6.70 17.16
C ALA A 154 -3.05 -7.76 17.42
N GLU A 155 -2.74 -8.60 16.43
CA GLU A 155 -1.51 -9.40 16.33
C GLU A 155 -1.51 -10.25 15.03
N ILE A 156 -1.29 -9.64 13.86
CA ILE A 156 -0.66 -10.28 12.68
C ILE A 156 0.09 -9.20 11.88
N PRO A 157 1.40 -9.35 11.60
CA PRO A 157 2.16 -8.39 10.81
C PRO A 157 1.81 -8.47 9.32
N LEU A 158 1.58 -7.32 8.69
CA LEU A 158 1.46 -7.19 7.24
C LEU A 158 2.84 -6.85 6.64
N PRO A 159 3.42 -7.69 5.75
CA PRO A 159 4.53 -7.27 4.91
C PRO A 159 3.99 -6.50 3.70
N SER A 160 4.61 -5.37 3.37
CA SER A 160 4.43 -4.69 2.09
C SER A 160 5.70 -4.76 1.24
N ARG A 161 5.47 -5.00 -0.04
CA ARG A 161 6.28 -5.64 -1.10
C ARG A 161 6.93 -4.62 -2.04
N TRP A 162 8.21 -4.78 -2.47
CA TRP A 162 8.80 -4.21 -3.72
C TRP A 162 10.03 -5.05 -4.23
N MET A 163 10.25 -5.10 -5.56
CA MET A 163 11.06 -6.05 -6.41
C MET A 163 12.56 -5.63 -6.63
N ASP A 164 13.54 -6.39 -7.19
CA ASP A 164 13.63 -7.26 -8.41
C ASP A 164 15.01 -8.05 -8.50
N PRO A 165 15.32 -9.03 -9.42
CA PRO A 165 15.78 -10.38 -9.04
C PRO A 165 17.07 -10.84 -9.79
N VAL A 166 17.96 -9.94 -10.21
CA VAL A 166 19.16 -10.32 -11.00
C VAL A 166 20.41 -10.31 -10.14
N ASN A 167 20.69 -11.49 -9.59
CA ASN A 167 21.90 -11.87 -8.88
C ASN A 167 23.18 -11.55 -9.69
N VAL A 168 23.73 -10.36 -9.51
CA VAL A 168 25.17 -10.12 -9.63
C VAL A 168 25.62 -9.25 -8.46
N TRP A 169 26.11 -9.93 -7.43
CA TRP A 169 26.77 -9.39 -6.26
C TRP A 169 27.74 -8.25 -6.59
N GLN A 170 27.51 -7.08 -5.97
CA GLN A 170 28.53 -6.05 -5.76
C GLN A 170 28.65 -5.86 -4.24
N PRO A 171 29.84 -6.05 -3.63
CA PRO A 171 30.02 -5.79 -2.21
C PRO A 171 29.91 -4.29 -1.98
N HIS A 172 28.85 -3.85 -1.32
CA HIS A 172 28.84 -2.55 -0.67
C HIS A 172 29.75 -2.65 0.55
N THR A 173 30.92 -2.02 0.46
CA THR A 173 31.76 -1.84 1.65
C THR A 173 30.94 -1.09 2.69
N ALA A 174 30.77 -1.70 3.86
CA ALA A 174 30.15 -1.09 5.03
C ALA A 174 30.63 0.36 5.17
N VAL A 175 29.68 1.30 5.29
CA VAL A 175 30.02 2.61 5.86
C VAL A 175 30.28 2.31 7.33
N PRO A 176 31.54 2.41 7.82
CA PRO A 176 31.81 2.15 9.22
C PRO A 176 30.95 3.11 10.06
N PRO A 177 30.52 2.73 11.27
CA PRO A 177 30.02 3.69 12.23
C PRO A 177 31.09 4.77 12.35
N GLY A 178 30.78 5.97 11.86
CA GLY A 178 31.68 7.10 12.03
C GLY A 178 32.00 7.25 13.51
N PRO A 179 33.24 7.62 13.90
CA PRO A 179 33.55 7.86 15.30
C PRO A 179 32.53 8.86 15.86
N ALA A 180 32.17 8.76 17.14
CA ALA A 180 31.29 9.74 17.77
C ALA A 180 31.86 11.16 17.54
N VAL A 181 31.23 11.95 16.67
CA VAL A 181 31.67 13.30 16.34
C VAL A 181 30.75 14.30 17.03
N GLY A 182 31.37 15.22 17.77
CA GLY A 182 30.72 16.28 18.53
C GLY A 182 29.82 17.17 17.67
N ALA A 183 28.86 17.79 18.37
CA ALA A 183 27.88 18.78 17.91
C ALA A 183 28.00 19.17 16.43
N ALA A 184 27.25 18.49 15.56
CA ALA A 184 27.04 18.99 14.21
C ALA A 184 26.46 20.41 14.27
N GLU A 185 26.91 21.27 13.37
CA GLU A 185 26.44 22.66 13.31
C GLU A 185 25.02 22.68 12.72
N VAL A 186 24.01 22.78 13.58
CA VAL A 186 22.60 22.93 13.16
C VAL A 186 22.34 24.40 12.83
N LYS A 187 22.34 24.76 11.55
CA LYS A 187 21.86 26.06 11.11
C LYS A 187 20.33 26.03 10.93
N ARG A 188 19.59 26.30 12.02
CA ARG A 188 18.12 26.41 11.95
C ARG A 188 17.71 27.74 11.31
N ILE A 189 16.94 27.67 10.23
CA ILE A 189 16.37 28.86 9.59
C ILE A 189 14.86 28.79 9.71
N ARG A 190 14.29 29.74 10.47
CA ARG A 190 12.85 29.95 10.59
C ARG A 190 12.40 30.86 9.46
N THR A 191 11.32 30.49 8.78
CA THR A 191 10.68 31.31 7.75
C THR A 191 10.28 32.67 8.35
N PRO A 192 10.46 33.79 7.63
CA PRO A 192 9.90 35.07 8.07
C PRO A 192 8.39 34.95 8.21
N ALA A 193 7.82 35.53 9.27
CA ALA A 193 6.37 35.59 9.49
C ALA A 193 5.70 36.45 8.39
N GLY A 194 5.42 35.84 7.24
CA GLY A 194 4.60 36.39 6.16
C GLY A 194 3.19 35.81 6.27
N GLY A 195 2.18 36.67 6.33
CA GLY A 195 0.80 36.31 6.66
C GLY A 195 0.21 35.18 5.82
N GLY A 196 0.12 33.99 6.42
CA GLY A 196 -0.75 32.91 5.97
C GLY A 196 -2.20 33.11 6.46
N PRO A 197 -3.19 32.51 5.81
CA PRO A 197 -4.60 32.67 6.18
C PRO A 197 -4.87 32.03 7.55
N ALA A 198 -5.81 32.58 8.30
CA ALA A 198 -6.33 31.98 9.52
C ALA A 198 -7.66 31.26 9.24
N LEU A 199 -7.69 29.94 9.42
CA LEU A 199 -8.55 29.21 10.39
C LEU A 199 -8.39 27.68 10.20
N GLY A 200 -7.88 27.00 11.23
CA GLY A 200 -8.07 25.54 11.43
C GLY A 200 -6.83 24.68 11.72
N GLN A 201 -5.98 25.07 12.69
CA GLN A 201 -4.76 24.35 13.16
C GLN A 201 -3.67 24.14 12.08
N GLN A 202 -2.42 24.54 12.36
CA GLN A 202 -1.30 24.17 11.47
C GLN A 202 -1.29 22.65 11.28
N GLN A 203 -1.06 22.17 10.05
CA GLN A 203 -1.04 20.73 9.71
C GLN A 203 0.20 19.99 10.26
N GLY A 204 0.84 20.53 11.30
CA GLY A 204 2.13 20.12 11.83
C GLY A 204 3.33 20.74 11.11
N ARG A 205 4.54 20.37 11.54
CA ARG A 205 5.80 20.83 10.95
C ARG A 205 6.29 19.88 9.86
N VAL A 206 6.72 20.45 8.73
CA VAL A 206 7.59 19.78 7.75
C VAL A 206 9.02 20.30 7.90
N ALA A 207 9.97 19.39 8.10
CA ALA A 207 11.39 19.73 8.15
C ALA A 207 12.06 19.45 6.82
N VAL A 208 12.85 20.40 6.33
CA VAL A 208 13.74 20.19 5.17
C VAL A 208 15.15 20.05 5.73
N ILE A 209 15.69 18.84 5.73
CA ILE A 209 17.05 18.54 6.19
C ILE A 209 17.94 18.50 4.96
N ILE A 210 19.02 19.26 4.96
CA ILE A 210 19.90 19.44 3.81
C ILE A 210 21.32 19.10 4.22
N GLU A 211 22.05 18.37 3.40
CA GLU A 211 23.48 18.18 3.58
C GLU A 211 24.19 19.55 3.65
N SER A 212 24.95 19.77 4.72
CA SER A 212 25.57 21.08 5.00
C SER A 212 26.45 21.60 3.85
N SER A 213 27.11 20.71 3.10
CA SER A 213 28.06 21.07 2.04
C SER A 213 27.39 21.76 0.84
N ILE A 214 26.12 21.41 0.56
CA ILE A 214 25.37 21.92 -0.61
C ILE A 214 24.37 23.02 -0.23
N TYR A 215 24.07 23.20 1.06
CA TYR A 215 23.00 24.08 1.54
C TYR A 215 23.07 25.50 0.95
N ASP A 216 24.22 26.16 1.04
CA ASP A 216 24.35 27.55 0.58
C ASP A 216 24.08 27.67 -0.93
N SER A 217 24.47 26.66 -1.72
CA SER A 217 24.29 26.61 -3.17
C SER A 217 22.83 26.47 -3.61
N ILE A 218 21.97 25.88 -2.78
CA ILE A 218 20.54 25.66 -3.08
C ILE A 218 19.59 26.45 -2.17
N SER A 219 20.12 27.31 -1.30
CA SER A 219 19.38 28.02 -0.26
C SER A 219 18.19 28.84 -0.78
N ALA A 220 18.31 29.44 -1.97
CA ALA A 220 17.21 30.16 -2.62
C ALA A 220 16.06 29.23 -3.06
N SER A 221 16.40 28.06 -3.62
CA SER A 221 15.44 27.02 -4.00
C SER A 221 14.72 26.46 -2.78
N VAL A 222 15.47 26.15 -1.71
CA VAL A 222 14.91 25.69 -0.43
C VAL A 222 13.98 26.75 0.17
N THR A 223 14.37 28.03 0.17
CA THR A 223 13.53 29.12 0.70
C THR A 223 12.20 29.21 -0.05
N THR A 224 12.22 29.05 -1.37
CA THR A 224 11.01 29.04 -2.19
C THR A 224 10.11 27.86 -1.81
N TYR A 225 10.68 26.66 -1.71
CA TYR A 225 9.95 25.45 -1.35
C TYR A 225 9.32 25.52 0.06
N LEU A 226 10.04 26.04 1.06
CA LEU A 226 9.49 26.29 2.39
C LEU A 226 8.29 27.26 2.32
N GLY A 227 8.37 28.30 1.49
CA GLY A 227 7.26 29.22 1.25
C GLY A 227 6.04 28.52 0.65
N ASP A 228 6.24 27.62 -0.32
CA ASP A 228 5.15 26.86 -0.92
C ASP A 228 4.47 25.91 0.08
N LEU A 229 5.24 25.26 0.95
CA LEU A 229 4.71 24.42 2.03
C LEU A 229 3.94 25.24 3.07
N ALA A 230 4.46 26.42 3.43
CA ALA A 230 3.78 27.33 4.34
C ALA A 230 2.45 27.84 3.75
N ASN A 231 2.40 28.10 2.45
CA ASN A 231 1.18 28.54 1.75
C ASN A 231 0.05 27.49 1.79
N VAL A 232 0.37 26.20 1.92
CA VAL A 232 -0.61 25.13 2.07
C VAL A 232 -0.86 24.73 3.53
N GLY A 233 -0.30 25.45 4.51
CA GLY A 233 -0.68 25.36 5.92
C GLY A 233 0.28 24.60 6.84
N PHE A 234 1.46 24.20 6.37
CA PHE A 234 2.49 23.59 7.22
C PHE A 234 3.34 24.64 7.94
N SER A 235 3.76 24.33 9.16
CA SER A 235 4.95 24.98 9.72
C SER A 235 6.20 24.41 9.07
N THR A 236 7.21 25.22 8.81
CA THR A 236 8.39 24.77 8.05
C THR A 236 9.68 25.15 8.74
N THR A 237 10.67 24.25 8.72
CA THR A 237 12.04 24.57 9.13
C THR A 237 13.02 23.99 8.13
N ALA A 238 14.11 24.70 7.86
CA ALA A 238 15.28 24.11 7.20
C ALA A 238 16.42 23.92 8.18
N ILE A 239 17.13 22.80 8.04
CA ILE A 239 18.31 22.44 8.83
C ILE A 239 19.40 21.96 7.88
N ALA A 240 20.52 22.69 7.84
CA ALA A 240 21.76 22.14 7.31
C ALA A 240 22.32 21.13 8.33
N LEU A 241 22.62 19.91 7.88
CA LEU A 241 23.07 18.80 8.72
C LEU A 241 24.27 18.07 8.10
N SER A 242 25.19 17.68 8.97
CA SER A 242 26.28 16.75 8.71
C SER A 242 26.36 15.79 9.90
N GLY A 243 26.57 14.50 9.71
CA GLY A 243 26.66 13.56 10.82
C GLY A 243 26.32 12.13 10.41
N ASN A 244 25.98 11.30 11.39
CA ASN A 244 25.55 9.91 11.16
C ASN A 244 24.01 9.79 11.20
N ALA A 245 23.50 8.61 10.88
CA ALA A 245 22.06 8.35 10.83
C ALA A 245 21.39 8.54 12.20
N GLU A 246 22.03 8.10 13.29
CA GLU A 246 21.49 8.28 14.65
C GLU A 246 21.30 9.77 14.98
N TYR A 247 22.27 10.62 14.64
CA TYR A 247 22.17 12.07 14.84
C TYR A 247 21.04 12.69 14.02
N LEU A 248 20.86 12.23 12.78
CA LEU A 248 19.73 12.63 11.94
C LEU A 248 18.39 12.23 12.59
N ARG A 249 18.23 10.96 13.00
CA ARG A 249 17.01 10.48 13.67
C ARG A 249 16.74 11.25 14.96
N ASN A 250 17.74 11.44 15.81
CA ASN A 250 17.60 12.22 17.05
C ASN A 250 17.21 13.69 16.78
N THR A 251 17.66 14.27 15.66
CA THR A 251 17.23 15.60 15.23
C THR A 251 15.74 15.61 14.87
N LEU A 252 15.23 14.57 14.18
CA LEU A 252 13.82 14.43 13.85
C LEU A 252 12.96 14.20 15.10
N ILE A 253 13.38 13.32 16.01
CA ILE A 253 12.73 13.08 17.31
C ILE A 253 12.62 14.38 18.11
N ALA A 254 13.69 15.17 18.14
CA ALA A 254 13.68 16.45 18.83
C ALA A 254 12.65 17.44 18.23
N LEU A 255 12.52 17.46 16.89
CA LEU A 255 11.50 18.29 16.21
C LEU A 255 10.09 17.76 16.43
N TYR A 256 9.92 16.44 16.51
CA TYR A 256 8.65 15.77 16.82
C TYR A 256 8.13 16.17 18.21
N GLY A 257 9.03 16.29 19.20
CA GLY A 257 8.67 16.75 20.54
C GLY A 257 8.38 18.25 20.70
N GLU A 258 8.50 19.06 19.64
CA GLU A 258 8.20 20.50 19.69
C GLU A 258 6.68 20.79 19.59
N PRO A 259 6.18 21.97 20.01
CA PRO A 259 4.74 22.25 20.08
C PRO A 259 3.92 22.10 18.80
N GLU A 260 4.53 22.29 17.62
CA GLU A 260 3.85 22.08 16.34
C GLU A 260 3.88 20.61 15.90
N SER A 261 4.70 19.77 16.56
CA SER A 261 5.09 18.42 16.19
C SER A 261 5.66 18.31 14.77
N LEU A 262 6.39 17.24 14.49
CA LEU A 262 6.87 16.93 13.15
C LEU A 262 5.85 15.99 12.50
N VAL A 263 5.43 16.28 11.27
CA VAL A 263 4.57 15.39 10.48
C VAL A 263 5.30 14.80 9.27
N GLY A 264 6.42 15.40 8.88
CA GLY A 264 7.27 14.82 7.87
C GLY A 264 8.60 15.53 7.65
N ALA A 265 9.50 14.86 6.95
CA ALA A 265 10.81 15.39 6.62
C ALA A 265 11.20 15.13 5.16
N VAL A 266 11.87 16.11 4.55
CA VAL A 266 12.50 16.00 3.23
C VAL A 266 14.01 16.04 3.42
N LEU A 267 14.69 14.94 3.10
CA LEU A 267 16.14 14.75 3.24
C LEU A 267 16.81 15.05 1.90
N ILE A 268 17.69 16.05 1.84
CA ILE A 268 18.29 16.54 0.59
C ILE A 268 19.81 16.40 0.62
N GLY A 269 20.38 15.77 -0.40
CA GLY A 269 21.83 15.55 -0.56
C GLY A 269 22.27 14.18 -0.05
N GLU A 270 23.58 14.02 0.15
CA GLU A 270 24.22 12.80 0.67
C GLU A 270 24.08 12.69 2.20
N LEU A 271 22.83 12.78 2.69
CA LEU A 271 22.52 12.57 4.10
C LEU A 271 22.62 11.07 4.45
N PRO A 272 23.03 10.74 5.69
CA PRO A 272 23.22 9.36 6.11
C PRO A 272 21.92 8.53 6.03
N TYR A 273 22.08 7.22 5.86
CA TYR A 273 21.03 6.20 5.88
C TYR A 273 21.50 5.01 6.72
N VAL A 274 20.59 4.12 7.09
CA VAL A 274 20.90 2.84 7.72
C VAL A 274 20.66 1.70 6.73
N ILE A 275 21.40 0.60 6.87
CA ILE A 275 21.07 -0.65 6.22
C ILE A 275 20.26 -1.49 7.20
N TYR A 276 19.16 -2.07 6.74
CA TYR A 276 18.45 -3.11 7.46
C TYR A 276 18.74 -4.45 6.79
N GLU A 277 18.92 -5.51 7.57
CA GLU A 277 19.11 -6.87 7.07
C GLU A 277 18.08 -7.83 7.66
N MET A 278 17.72 -8.85 6.88
CA MET A 278 16.76 -9.85 7.30
C MET A 278 16.96 -11.17 6.56
N ILE A 279 16.41 -12.22 7.17
CA ILE A 279 16.15 -13.49 6.49
C ILE A 279 14.70 -13.46 6.03
N GLN A 280 14.50 -13.77 4.76
CA GLN A 280 13.20 -13.78 4.09
C GLN A 280 12.96 -15.13 3.41
N ASP A 281 11.72 -15.58 3.25
CA ASP A 281 11.39 -16.89 2.65
C ASP A 281 10.44 -16.76 1.43
N TRP A 282 10.40 -15.57 0.81
CA TRP A 282 9.44 -15.19 -0.22
C TRP A 282 9.92 -15.51 -1.66
N GLY A 283 11.18 -15.92 -1.84
CA GLY A 283 11.83 -16.12 -3.14
C GLY A 283 11.39 -17.34 -3.96
N GLY A 284 10.47 -18.17 -3.44
CA GLY A 284 10.06 -19.42 -4.09
C GLY A 284 11.18 -20.45 -4.28
N GLY A 285 12.37 -20.19 -3.72
CA GLY A 285 13.52 -21.10 -3.66
C GLY A 285 13.44 -22.13 -2.53
N GLU A 286 14.46 -22.98 -2.43
CA GLU A 286 14.58 -24.05 -1.43
C GLU A 286 14.99 -23.53 -0.03
N GLY A 287 14.30 -22.51 0.50
CA GLY A 287 14.43 -22.09 1.91
C GLY A 287 14.69 -20.60 2.15
N PRO A 288 15.03 -20.22 3.39
CA PRO A 288 15.25 -18.84 3.78
C PRO A 288 16.46 -18.22 3.07
N GLU A 289 16.30 -17.01 2.58
CA GLU A 289 17.24 -16.20 1.82
C GLU A 289 17.62 -14.94 2.60
N TYR A 290 18.87 -14.49 2.45
CA TYR A 290 19.38 -13.29 3.11
C TYR A 290 19.22 -12.07 2.21
N GLU A 291 18.83 -10.94 2.80
CA GLU A 291 18.75 -9.66 2.10
C GLU A 291 19.14 -8.49 3.02
N ASP A 292 19.75 -7.45 2.44
CA ASP A 292 19.99 -6.17 3.09
C ASP A 292 19.66 -4.97 2.18
N PHE A 293 19.16 -3.89 2.77
CA PHE A 293 18.71 -2.73 1.99
C PHE A 293 18.74 -1.42 2.80
N PRO A 294 18.92 -0.26 2.14
CA PRO A 294 18.74 1.04 2.78
C PRO A 294 17.31 1.19 3.33
N CYS A 295 17.18 1.61 4.59
CA CYS A 295 15.88 1.68 5.26
C CYS A 295 15.62 3.09 5.82
N ASP A 296 14.79 3.87 5.12
CA ASP A 296 14.37 5.19 5.60
C ASP A 296 13.23 5.12 6.64
N MET A 297 12.60 3.95 6.87
CA MET A 297 11.62 3.77 7.95
C MET A 297 12.22 4.06 9.32
N TYR A 298 13.53 3.83 9.49
CA TYR A 298 14.29 4.25 10.67
C TYR A 298 14.13 5.75 11.01
N PHE A 299 13.95 6.60 10.00
CA PHE A 299 13.74 8.04 10.18
C PHE A 299 12.27 8.44 10.26
N MET A 300 11.35 7.51 9.98
CA MET A 300 9.90 7.72 10.04
C MET A 300 9.34 7.34 11.43
N ASP A 301 10.00 6.40 12.10
CA ASP A 301 9.70 5.95 13.45
C ASP A 301 10.46 6.78 14.49
N MET A 302 9.72 7.45 15.39
CA MET A 302 10.24 8.35 16.42
C MET A 302 10.38 7.72 17.81
N ASN A 303 9.74 6.58 18.09
CA ASN A 303 9.64 6.01 19.44
C ASN A 303 9.87 4.49 19.52
N GLY A 304 10.02 3.80 18.40
CA GLY A 304 10.43 2.42 18.27
C GLY A 304 11.94 2.21 18.45
N GLN A 305 12.27 0.95 18.70
CA GLN A 305 13.61 0.46 18.98
C GLN A 305 14.18 -0.21 17.73
N TRP A 306 15.40 0.15 17.37
CA TRP A 306 16.12 -0.38 16.22
C TRP A 306 17.50 -0.83 16.67
N GLU A 307 17.81 -2.10 16.44
CA GLU A 307 18.99 -2.76 17.00
C GLU A 307 19.72 -3.62 15.95
N ASP A 308 20.99 -3.87 16.24
CA ASP A 308 21.93 -4.72 15.49
C ASP A 308 22.48 -5.73 16.50
N GLN A 309 21.67 -6.73 16.79
CA GLN A 309 21.88 -7.66 17.92
C GLN A 309 21.52 -9.11 17.58
N LEU A 310 20.92 -9.37 16.41
CA LEU A 310 20.49 -10.71 16.04
C LEU A 310 21.71 -11.58 15.75
N ASP A 311 21.80 -12.72 16.44
CA ASP A 311 22.86 -13.71 16.27
C ASP A 311 22.30 -14.97 15.62
N GLU A 312 21.83 -14.81 14.37
CA GLU A 312 21.23 -15.87 13.57
C GLU A 312 21.84 -15.92 12.16
N PRO A 313 22.87 -16.77 11.94
CA PRO A 313 23.57 -16.82 10.67
C PRO A 313 22.62 -17.03 9.47
N PRO A 314 22.79 -16.29 8.36
CA PRO A 314 23.90 -15.38 8.05
C PRO A 314 23.84 -13.96 8.66
N VAL A 315 22.83 -13.60 9.44
CA VAL A 315 22.79 -12.33 10.19
C VAL A 315 23.78 -12.40 11.36
N GLU A 316 24.61 -11.37 11.50
CA GLU A 316 25.67 -11.30 12.51
C GLU A 316 25.49 -10.06 13.39
N PRO A 317 25.57 -10.17 14.73
CA PRO A 317 25.31 -9.06 15.61
C PRO A 317 26.48 -8.06 15.61
N GLY A 318 26.16 -6.77 15.64
CA GLY A 318 27.12 -5.67 15.68
C GLY A 318 27.87 -5.43 14.37
N ASN A 319 27.30 -5.83 13.23
CA ASN A 319 27.95 -5.70 11.92
C ASN A 319 27.72 -4.34 11.24
N GLY A 320 26.90 -3.46 11.85
CA GLY A 320 26.54 -2.14 11.35
C GLY A 320 25.24 -2.11 10.53
N LYS A 321 24.51 -3.23 10.44
CA LYS A 321 23.19 -3.33 9.82
C LYS A 321 22.17 -3.61 10.91
N LEU A 322 21.04 -2.93 10.82
CA LEU A 322 19.95 -3.13 11.78
C LEU A 322 19.20 -4.40 11.40
N ASP A 323 18.87 -5.23 12.37
CA ASP A 323 18.24 -6.54 12.16
C ASP A 323 16.94 -6.71 12.96
N THR A 324 16.73 -5.82 13.94
CA THR A 324 15.62 -5.89 14.87
C THR A 324 14.91 -4.54 14.93
N TRP A 325 13.61 -4.55 14.64
CA TRP A 325 12.70 -3.42 14.86
C TRP A 325 11.60 -3.83 15.84
N SER A 326 11.56 -3.20 17.01
CA SER A 326 10.68 -3.60 18.11
C SER A 326 10.17 -2.39 18.91
N GLY A 327 9.37 -2.63 19.95
CA GLY A 327 8.74 -1.57 20.73
C GLY A 327 7.48 -1.06 20.05
N ASP A 328 7.33 0.27 19.95
CA ASP A 328 6.26 0.89 19.16
C ASP A 328 6.70 0.94 17.70
N THR A 329 5.99 0.22 16.83
CA THR A 329 6.31 0.10 15.40
C THR A 329 5.37 0.92 14.54
N ALA A 330 4.55 1.79 15.14
CA ALA A 330 3.84 2.80 14.40
C ALA A 330 4.83 3.73 13.66
N ILE A 331 4.36 4.28 12.56
CA ILE A 331 5.12 5.28 11.79
C ILE A 331 4.51 6.64 12.08
N GLU A 332 5.27 7.52 12.75
CA GLU A 332 4.77 8.83 13.20
C GLU A 332 4.84 9.91 12.13
N ILE A 333 5.86 9.85 11.26
CA ILE A 333 6.10 10.87 10.24
C ILE A 333 6.37 10.23 8.87
N TRP A 334 6.04 10.94 7.80
CA TRP A 334 6.52 10.55 6.47
C TRP A 334 7.93 11.11 6.23
N VAL A 335 8.76 10.37 5.50
CA VAL A 335 10.08 10.83 5.05
C VAL A 335 10.18 10.71 3.53
N SER A 336 10.75 11.72 2.90
CA SER A 336 11.14 11.71 1.50
C SER A 336 12.63 12.01 1.39
N ARG A 337 13.32 11.34 0.46
CA ARG A 337 14.74 11.52 0.22
C ARG A 337 15.02 11.94 -1.22
N MET A 338 15.81 13.00 -1.35
CA MET A 338 16.29 13.54 -2.61
C MET A 338 17.81 13.46 -2.65
N ARG A 339 18.32 12.43 -3.33
CA ARG A 339 19.75 12.16 -3.48
C ARG A 339 20.15 12.30 -4.94
N THR A 340 21.23 13.03 -5.23
CA THR A 340 21.64 13.28 -6.63
C THR A 340 23.13 13.06 -6.92
N ALA A 341 23.95 12.61 -5.96
CA ALA A 341 25.40 12.47 -6.20
C ALA A 341 25.75 11.45 -7.29
N ASN A 342 24.94 10.39 -7.47
CA ASN A 342 25.16 9.38 -8.51
C ASN A 342 24.56 9.78 -9.88
N LEU A 343 24.04 11.00 -10.02
CA LEU A 343 23.41 11.51 -11.24
C LEU A 343 24.31 12.48 -12.01
N GLY A 344 25.62 12.46 -11.77
CA GLY A 344 26.59 13.35 -12.42
C GLY A 344 26.60 13.26 -13.96
N ALA A 345 26.11 12.15 -14.53
CA ALA A 345 25.95 11.98 -15.98
C ALA A 345 24.92 12.94 -16.60
N ILE A 346 23.99 13.46 -15.80
CA ILE A 346 22.84 14.23 -16.28
C ILE A 346 22.76 15.66 -15.72
N GLY A 347 23.70 16.03 -14.84
CA GLY A 347 23.83 17.39 -14.34
C GLY A 347 24.68 17.47 -13.08
N SER A 348 25.05 18.68 -12.67
CA SER A 348 25.61 18.93 -11.35
C SER A 348 24.55 18.73 -10.28
N GLU A 349 24.93 18.17 -9.12
CA GLU A 349 24.06 17.92 -7.97
C GLU A 349 23.12 19.11 -7.63
N THR A 350 23.71 20.28 -7.37
CA THR A 350 22.96 21.49 -7.00
C THR A 350 22.11 22.04 -8.14
N GLY A 351 22.52 21.80 -9.39
CA GLY A 351 21.76 22.14 -10.59
C GLY A 351 20.52 21.27 -10.76
N LEU A 352 20.64 19.95 -10.54
CA LEU A 352 19.51 19.01 -10.57
C LEU A 352 18.50 19.34 -9.47
N LEU A 353 18.97 19.56 -8.23
CA LEU A 353 18.12 19.95 -7.11
C LEU A 353 17.40 21.28 -7.36
N SER A 354 18.10 22.28 -7.88
CA SER A 354 17.49 23.58 -8.20
C SER A 354 16.46 23.48 -9.33
N SER A 355 16.74 22.66 -10.35
CA SER A 355 15.78 22.34 -11.41
C SER A 355 14.52 21.69 -10.84
N TYR A 356 14.67 20.67 -9.99
CA TYR A 356 13.54 20.02 -9.32
C TYR A 356 12.67 21.02 -8.54
N PHE A 357 13.27 21.86 -7.69
CA PHE A 357 12.52 22.83 -6.90
C PHE A 357 11.82 23.89 -7.76
N ALA A 358 12.43 24.31 -8.87
CA ALA A 358 11.79 25.21 -9.83
C ALA A 358 10.55 24.55 -10.46
N ARG A 359 10.65 23.28 -10.87
CA ARG A 359 9.51 22.50 -11.41
C ARG A 359 8.43 22.30 -10.35
N ASN A 360 8.81 21.93 -9.13
CA ASN A 360 7.88 21.75 -8.01
C ASN A 360 7.12 23.05 -7.69
N HIS A 361 7.82 24.19 -7.72
CA HIS A 361 7.24 25.49 -7.50
C HIS A 361 6.16 25.84 -8.54
N VAL A 362 6.47 25.61 -9.83
CA VAL A 362 5.53 25.80 -10.93
C VAL A 362 4.30 24.89 -10.74
N LEU A 363 4.52 23.60 -10.46
CA LEU A 363 3.47 22.61 -10.23
C LEU A 363 2.52 23.05 -9.11
N ARG A 364 3.06 23.46 -7.95
CA ARG A 364 2.28 23.90 -6.79
C ARG A 364 1.49 25.18 -7.02
N ARG A 365 1.98 26.09 -7.89
CA ARG A 365 1.27 27.35 -8.19
C ARG A 365 0.25 27.23 -9.32
N ASN A 366 0.54 26.45 -10.34
CA ASN A 366 -0.16 26.54 -11.63
C ASN A 366 -0.92 25.27 -12.04
N LEU A 367 -0.52 24.08 -11.58
CA LEU A 367 -0.92 22.81 -12.23
C LEU A 367 -1.84 21.90 -11.43
N LEU A 368 -1.87 22.03 -10.10
CA LEU A 368 -2.88 21.33 -9.30
C LEU A 368 -4.32 21.75 -9.63
N ASN A 369 -4.51 22.78 -10.47
CA ASN A 369 -5.80 23.30 -10.90
C ASN A 369 -6.26 22.81 -12.28
N SER A 370 -5.42 22.10 -13.06
CA SER A 370 -5.83 21.46 -14.32
C SER A 370 -6.10 19.99 -14.08
N PHE A 371 -7.25 19.47 -14.47
CA PHE A 371 -7.59 18.06 -14.28
C PHE A 371 -6.96 17.20 -15.39
N LEU A 372 -5.76 16.71 -15.16
CA LEU A 372 -5.10 15.71 -16.00
C LEU A 372 -5.25 14.32 -15.39
N GLY A 373 -5.29 13.33 -16.28
CA GLY A 373 -5.46 11.93 -15.98
C GLY A 373 -4.21 11.24 -15.43
N GLY A 374 -4.36 9.95 -15.12
CA GLY A 374 -3.24 9.05 -14.89
C GLY A 374 -2.95 8.17 -16.10
N LEU A 375 -1.76 7.57 -16.12
CA LEU A 375 -1.39 6.48 -17.00
C LEU A 375 -1.31 5.19 -16.18
N VAL A 376 -1.91 4.12 -16.69
CA VAL A 376 -1.62 2.74 -16.31
C VAL A 376 -0.90 2.09 -17.48
N TYR A 377 0.33 1.66 -17.26
CA TYR A 377 1.18 1.03 -18.25
C TYR A 377 1.70 -0.30 -17.70
N ASP A 378 0.97 -1.36 -17.97
CA ASP A 378 1.21 -2.68 -17.37
C ASP A 378 1.76 -3.63 -18.44
N ASP A 379 3.02 -4.00 -18.26
CA ASP A 379 3.72 -4.96 -19.12
C ASP A 379 3.10 -6.36 -19.03
N ASP A 380 3.49 -7.23 -19.95
CA ASP A 380 2.87 -8.53 -20.21
C ASP A 380 2.63 -9.41 -18.97
N ASP A 381 3.62 -9.53 -18.09
CA ASP A 381 3.55 -10.31 -16.84
C ASP A 381 2.46 -9.78 -15.89
N TRP A 382 2.06 -8.51 -16.07
CA TRP A 382 1.06 -7.83 -15.26
C TRP A 382 -0.17 -7.35 -16.04
N GLU A 383 -0.34 -7.67 -17.33
CA GLU A 383 -1.50 -7.24 -18.15
C GLU A 383 -2.84 -7.48 -17.44
N GLY A 384 -2.96 -8.64 -16.76
CA GLY A 384 -4.17 -9.02 -16.02
C GLY A 384 -4.55 -8.09 -14.87
N TRP A 385 -3.63 -7.27 -14.37
CA TRP A 385 -3.85 -6.30 -13.28
C TRP A 385 -4.35 -4.94 -13.76
N ALA A 386 -4.22 -4.64 -15.06
CA ALA A 386 -4.52 -3.32 -15.61
C ALA A 386 -5.94 -2.83 -15.33
N ILE A 387 -6.94 -3.71 -15.32
CA ILE A 387 -8.31 -3.34 -14.97
C ILE A 387 -8.40 -2.86 -13.52
N SER A 388 -7.74 -3.56 -12.60
CA SER A 388 -7.71 -3.20 -11.18
C SER A 388 -6.95 -1.89 -10.97
N ASP A 389 -5.78 -1.74 -11.59
CA ASP A 389 -4.97 -0.53 -11.45
C ASP A 389 -5.65 0.69 -12.04
N THR A 390 -6.33 0.52 -13.18
CA THR A 390 -7.17 1.56 -13.79
C THR A 390 -8.28 1.98 -12.83
N SER A 391 -9.04 1.02 -12.28
CA SER A 391 -10.11 1.31 -11.33
C SER A 391 -9.58 2.03 -10.08
N CYS A 392 -8.39 1.66 -9.58
CA CYS A 392 -7.76 2.31 -8.44
C CYS A 392 -7.40 3.76 -8.77
N LEU A 393 -6.75 4.04 -9.90
CA LEU A 393 -6.40 5.40 -10.30
C LEU A 393 -7.63 6.24 -10.63
N GLU A 394 -8.66 5.67 -11.26
CA GLU A 394 -9.92 6.36 -11.52
C GLU A 394 -10.69 6.72 -10.24
N SER A 395 -10.45 6.02 -9.12
CA SER A 395 -11.01 6.43 -7.82
C SER A 395 -10.39 7.74 -7.30
N VAL A 396 -9.17 8.06 -7.73
CA VAL A 396 -8.43 9.28 -7.37
C VAL A 396 -8.69 10.38 -8.39
N PHE A 397 -8.57 10.07 -9.68
CA PHE A 397 -8.64 11.02 -10.78
C PHE A 397 -10.02 11.06 -11.45
N GLY A 398 -11.02 10.31 -10.97
CA GLY A 398 -12.35 10.25 -11.55
C GLY A 398 -12.48 9.27 -12.73
N ALA A 399 -13.68 8.73 -12.92
CA ALA A 399 -13.96 7.76 -13.99
C ALA A 399 -13.68 8.32 -15.39
N GLY A 400 -13.00 7.55 -16.24
CA GLY A 400 -12.62 7.92 -17.60
C GLY A 400 -11.43 8.87 -17.70
N SER A 401 -10.73 9.13 -16.60
CA SER A 401 -9.54 9.99 -16.58
C SER A 401 -8.23 9.22 -16.79
N VAL A 402 -8.24 7.89 -16.77
CA VAL A 402 -7.02 7.09 -16.84
C VAL A 402 -6.82 6.54 -18.25
N VAL A 403 -5.61 6.70 -18.79
CA VAL A 403 -5.17 6.04 -20.02
C VAL A 403 -4.54 4.71 -19.65
N THR A 404 -5.11 3.61 -20.13
CA THR A 404 -4.63 2.25 -19.84
C THR A 404 -4.00 1.63 -21.07
N ILE A 405 -2.74 1.22 -20.96
CA ILE A 405 -1.99 0.48 -21.98
C ILE A 405 -1.49 -0.80 -21.31
N SER A 406 -2.05 -1.94 -21.71
CA SER A 406 -1.70 -3.24 -21.12
C SER A 406 -1.53 -4.36 -22.14
N ASN A 407 -1.63 -4.05 -23.43
CA ASN A 407 -1.44 -5.04 -24.48
C ASN A 407 0.06 -5.39 -24.56
N PRO A 408 0.47 -6.65 -24.38
CA PRO A 408 1.86 -7.11 -24.43
C PRO A 408 2.62 -6.76 -25.73
N GLU A 409 1.91 -6.54 -26.83
CA GLU A 409 2.52 -6.13 -28.11
C GLU A 409 2.73 -4.61 -28.20
N ALA A 410 2.03 -3.84 -27.36
CA ALA A 410 2.09 -2.39 -27.31
C ALA A 410 3.01 -1.87 -26.20
N THR A 411 3.12 -2.59 -25.08
CA THR A 411 3.96 -2.22 -23.94
C THR A 411 5.43 -2.46 -24.26
N THR A 412 6.12 -1.41 -24.69
CA THR A 412 7.51 -1.48 -25.13
C THR A 412 8.30 -0.28 -24.67
N ALA A 413 9.62 -0.39 -24.53
CA ALA A 413 10.46 0.76 -24.21
C ALA A 413 10.31 1.88 -25.25
N ALA A 414 10.21 1.52 -26.53
CA ALA A 414 10.06 2.48 -27.62
C ALA A 414 8.74 3.28 -27.53
N ASP A 415 7.62 2.61 -27.24
CA ASP A 415 6.33 3.29 -27.04
C ASP A 415 6.36 4.16 -25.79
N TYR A 416 6.88 3.62 -24.68
CA TYR A 416 6.96 4.35 -23.42
C TYR A 416 7.74 5.67 -23.56
N ILE A 417 8.96 5.60 -24.09
CA ILE A 417 9.84 6.77 -24.24
C ILE A 417 9.24 7.80 -25.21
N ALA A 418 8.77 7.34 -26.38
CA ALA A 418 8.34 8.24 -27.45
C ALA A 418 6.96 8.86 -27.19
N ASN A 419 6.05 8.13 -26.55
CA ASN A 419 4.63 8.49 -26.52
C ASN A 419 4.06 8.67 -25.11
N ARG A 420 4.63 8.05 -24.07
CA ARG A 420 4.05 8.04 -22.72
C ARG A 420 4.77 8.99 -21.79
N LEU A 421 6.09 8.91 -21.75
CA LEU A 421 6.93 9.74 -20.90
C LEU A 421 6.80 11.26 -21.17
N THR A 422 6.47 11.62 -22.41
CA THR A 422 6.31 13.03 -22.84
C THR A 422 4.86 13.50 -22.84
N ALA A 423 3.92 12.66 -22.45
CA ALA A 423 2.50 12.99 -22.39
C ALA A 423 2.13 13.70 -21.08
N ASP A 424 0.98 14.37 -21.09
CA ASP A 424 0.51 15.20 -19.98
C ASP A 424 -0.32 14.37 -18.98
N TYR A 425 0.35 13.49 -18.22
CA TYR A 425 -0.25 12.75 -17.10
C TYR A 425 0.16 13.35 -15.75
N HIS A 426 -0.70 13.23 -14.74
CA HIS A 426 -0.35 13.60 -13.36
C HIS A 426 0.38 12.49 -12.60
N LEU A 427 0.11 11.24 -12.97
CA LEU A 427 0.70 10.07 -12.35
C LEU A 427 0.89 9.00 -13.42
N ASP A 428 2.12 8.54 -13.55
CA ASP A 428 2.47 7.37 -14.35
C ASP A 428 2.59 6.17 -13.42
N LEU A 429 1.64 5.23 -13.50
CA LEU A 429 1.74 3.92 -12.88
C LEU A 429 2.26 2.95 -13.94
N ILE A 430 3.47 2.43 -13.70
CA ILE A 430 4.13 1.49 -14.61
C ILE A 430 4.36 0.20 -13.84
N ARG A 431 3.83 -0.91 -14.36
CA ARG A 431 4.22 -2.26 -13.93
C ARG A 431 5.07 -2.87 -15.01
N SER A 432 6.35 -3.03 -14.71
CA SER A 432 7.31 -3.65 -15.59
C SER A 432 8.46 -4.19 -14.76
N HIS A 433 9.36 -4.93 -15.40
CA HIS A 433 10.62 -5.32 -14.77
C HIS A 433 11.50 -4.09 -14.54
N GLY A 434 12.35 -4.13 -13.51
CA GLY A 434 13.08 -2.98 -13.02
C GLY A 434 14.55 -3.26 -12.77
N SER A 435 15.35 -2.20 -12.83
CA SER A 435 16.70 -2.19 -12.28
C SER A 435 16.98 -0.82 -11.67
N PRO A 436 18.05 -0.66 -10.89
CA PRO A 436 18.49 0.66 -10.44
C PRO A 436 18.79 1.65 -11.58
N SER A 437 18.88 1.20 -12.82
CA SER A 437 19.27 2.00 -13.99
C SER A 437 18.17 2.25 -15.02
N GLY A 438 16.98 1.67 -14.84
CA GLY A 438 15.89 1.74 -15.80
C GLY A 438 14.85 0.67 -15.55
N HIS A 439 13.85 0.62 -16.42
CA HIS A 439 12.79 -0.39 -16.39
C HIS A 439 12.65 -1.01 -17.78
N GLY A 440 12.29 -2.29 -17.83
CA GLY A 440 12.33 -3.12 -19.03
C GLY A 440 10.98 -3.77 -19.32
N PHE A 441 10.72 -3.99 -20.60
CA PHE A 441 9.46 -4.53 -21.11
C PHE A 441 9.70 -5.78 -21.95
N TYR A 442 8.88 -6.80 -21.74
CA TYR A 442 8.85 -7.97 -22.61
C TYR A 442 7.89 -7.78 -23.78
N ARG A 443 8.18 -8.49 -24.88
CA ARG A 443 7.17 -8.78 -25.90
C ARG A 443 6.34 -9.97 -25.46
N ALA A 444 5.11 -10.07 -25.95
CA ALA A 444 4.16 -11.14 -25.62
C ALA A 444 4.71 -12.58 -25.74
N ASP A 445 5.71 -12.83 -26.59
CA ASP A 445 6.35 -14.13 -26.77
C ASP A 445 7.63 -14.34 -25.93
N HIS A 446 7.96 -13.37 -25.08
CA HIS A 446 9.15 -13.27 -24.24
C HIS A 446 10.46 -13.41 -25.03
N SER A 447 10.44 -13.15 -26.35
CA SER A 447 11.63 -13.28 -27.21
C SER A 447 12.54 -12.05 -27.18
N ILE A 448 12.00 -10.90 -26.79
CA ILE A 448 12.69 -9.62 -26.74
C ILE A 448 12.40 -8.97 -25.39
N PHE A 449 13.46 -8.43 -24.80
CA PHE A 449 13.39 -7.60 -23.60
C PHE A 449 14.09 -6.26 -23.91
N ASP A 450 13.33 -5.17 -23.96
CA ASP A 450 13.83 -3.83 -24.26
C ASP A 450 13.76 -2.91 -23.04
N TRP A 451 14.62 -1.88 -22.99
CA TRP A 451 14.84 -1.05 -21.81
C TRP A 451 14.55 0.42 -22.07
N ALA A 452 13.86 1.06 -21.12
CA ALA A 452 13.89 2.50 -20.93
C ALA A 452 14.88 2.85 -19.81
N LEU A 453 16.01 3.45 -20.19
CA LEU A 453 17.14 3.71 -19.31
C LEU A 453 17.12 5.14 -18.79
N LEU A 454 17.84 5.39 -17.70
CA LEU A 454 18.00 6.72 -17.09
C LEU A 454 18.36 7.82 -18.13
N ALA A 455 19.19 7.51 -19.13
CA ALA A 455 19.58 8.46 -20.17
C ALA A 455 18.40 8.94 -21.04
N ASP A 456 17.41 8.08 -21.29
CA ASP A 456 16.26 8.39 -22.15
C ASP A 456 15.40 9.49 -21.53
N TYR A 457 15.23 9.47 -20.20
CA TYR A 457 14.50 10.50 -19.44
C TYR A 457 15.10 11.89 -19.59
N THR A 458 16.41 11.98 -19.75
CA THR A 458 17.10 13.28 -19.83
C THR A 458 16.94 13.94 -21.18
N SER A 459 16.73 13.13 -22.21
CA SER A 459 16.48 13.60 -23.58
C SER A 459 15.03 13.99 -23.82
N ALA A 460 14.11 13.39 -23.06
CA ALA A 460 12.68 13.66 -23.15
C ALA A 460 12.28 15.02 -22.57
N ASP A 461 13.03 15.52 -21.57
CA ASP A 461 12.75 16.72 -20.74
C ASP A 461 11.24 16.97 -20.65
N PRO A 462 10.47 16.06 -20.00
CA PRO A 462 9.04 16.25 -19.85
C PRO A 462 8.87 17.57 -19.13
N ALA A 463 8.40 18.55 -19.89
CA ALA A 463 8.40 19.92 -19.45
C ALA A 463 7.57 19.96 -18.17
N ALA A 464 8.10 20.58 -17.11
CA ALA A 464 7.24 21.05 -16.05
C ALA A 464 6.43 22.21 -16.64
N ARG A 465 5.36 21.85 -17.34
CA ARG A 465 4.42 22.79 -17.96
C ARG A 465 3.43 23.17 -16.91
#